data_AF-A0A960EBJ8-F1
#
_entry.id   AF-A0A960EBJ8-F1
#
_cell.length_a   1.000
_cell.length_b   1.000
_cell.length_c   1.000
_cell.angle_alpha   90.00
_cell.angle_beta   90.00
_cell.angle_gamma   90.00
#
_symmetry.space_group_name_H-M   'P 1'
#
loop_
_entity.id
_entity.type
_entity.pdbx_description
1 polymer ?
#
loop_
_entity_poly.entity_id
_entity_poly.type
_entity_poly.pdbx_seq_one_letter_code
_entity_poly.pdbx_strand_id
1 'polypeptide(L)'
;KLYVDDEPLLIANAELQHYERAVDFRTGVSHRDLVWRTPAGKIVHVRSERMVSLAHRHLAVLSLEVTIENGDAPIVISSQLLNRQDGEDEYHVRSAALGEGRDPRQARKFDHRVLEPREQRHTDPDDPSGGEVSLGYRCVNSGMTMAASYRHDVETDCECEIETSVGHDLAKTVFTFDAHEGQTIRLVKYVAYHSSRGVPPQELADRCHRTIERARDAGRDALYAEQHEWLDEFWARSDVEVVGDPAAQQAIRLNLYHLAQASARTHEQGIGAKGVTAEGYDGHYFWDTEVYVLPYLAYTNPDAARKLLRFRYRMLDKAR
;
A
#
# COMPACT_ATOMS: atom_id res chain seq x y z
N LYS A 1 -8.56 -10.61 3.45
CA LYS A 1 -8.96 -11.95 2.99
C LYS A 1 -10.47 -11.94 2.78
N LEU A 2 -10.98 -12.70 1.83
CA LEU A 2 -12.41 -12.79 1.51
C LEU A 2 -12.81 -14.26 1.56
N TYR A 3 -13.93 -14.55 2.22
CA TYR A 3 -14.57 -15.85 2.28
C TYR A 3 -16.05 -15.71 1.93
N VAL A 4 -16.61 -16.68 1.23
CA VAL A 4 -18.04 -16.77 0.90
C VAL A 4 -18.47 -18.21 1.17
N ASP A 5 -19.49 -18.43 2.01
CA ASP A 5 -19.86 -19.77 2.51
C ASP A 5 -18.65 -20.52 3.12
N ASP A 6 -17.80 -19.82 3.89
CA ASP A 6 -16.51 -20.31 4.43
C ASP A 6 -15.44 -20.71 3.38
N GLU A 7 -15.73 -20.56 2.08
CA GLU A 7 -14.78 -20.85 1.02
C GLU A 7 -13.84 -19.65 0.80
N PRO A 8 -12.50 -19.81 0.89
CA PRO A 8 -11.58 -18.68 0.73
C PRO A 8 -11.34 -18.33 -0.74
N LEU A 9 -11.36 -17.04 -1.07
CA LEU A 9 -10.86 -16.56 -2.36
C LEU A 9 -9.32 -16.66 -2.40
N LEU A 10 -8.80 -17.72 -3.02
CA LEU A 10 -7.39 -17.90 -3.33
C LEU A 10 -7.18 -17.82 -4.85
N ILE A 11 -6.72 -16.68 -5.35
CA ILE A 11 -6.61 -16.41 -6.81
C ILE A 11 -5.86 -17.51 -7.57
N ALA A 12 -4.84 -18.12 -6.96
CA ALA A 12 -4.06 -19.18 -7.60
C ALA A 12 -4.89 -20.42 -7.98
N ASN A 13 -5.99 -20.68 -7.25
CA ASN A 13 -6.80 -21.89 -7.39
C ASN A 13 -8.28 -21.59 -7.66
N ALA A 14 -8.66 -20.31 -7.82
CA ALA A 14 -10.05 -19.91 -7.97
C ALA A 14 -10.56 -20.16 -9.41
N GLU A 15 -11.81 -20.60 -9.54
CA GLU A 15 -12.51 -20.63 -10.83
C GLU A 15 -12.97 -19.20 -11.16
N LEU A 16 -12.17 -18.48 -11.95
CA LEU A 16 -12.44 -17.10 -12.35
C LEU A 16 -13.09 -17.08 -13.73
N GLN A 17 -14.33 -16.57 -13.80
CA GLN A 17 -15.04 -16.34 -15.06
C GLN A 17 -14.55 -15.05 -15.75
N HIS A 18 -14.10 -14.08 -14.94
CA HIS A 18 -13.47 -12.85 -15.40
C HIS A 18 -12.31 -12.49 -14.46
N TYR A 19 -11.24 -11.92 -15.03
CA TYR A 19 -10.12 -11.38 -14.28
C TYR A 19 -9.43 -10.27 -15.06
N GLU A 20 -9.34 -9.11 -14.45
CA GLU A 20 -8.55 -7.97 -14.90
C GLU A 20 -7.75 -7.39 -13.73
N ARG A 21 -6.51 -6.98 -14.03
CA ARG A 21 -5.69 -6.20 -13.11
C ARG A 21 -4.92 -5.15 -13.89
N ALA A 22 -5.09 -3.89 -13.52
CA ALA A 22 -4.39 -2.79 -14.14
C ALA A 22 -3.96 -1.73 -13.12
N VAL A 23 -3.11 -0.84 -13.60
CA VAL A 23 -2.74 0.40 -12.94
C VAL A 23 -2.93 1.50 -13.97
N ASP A 24 -3.75 2.50 -13.62
CA ASP A 24 -3.93 3.66 -14.49
C ASP A 24 -2.86 4.70 -14.13
N PHE A 25 -1.98 5.01 -15.07
CA PHE A 25 -0.89 5.97 -14.86
C PHE A 25 -1.38 7.42 -14.71
N ARG A 26 -2.59 7.74 -15.17
CA ARG A 26 -3.19 9.07 -15.04
C ARG A 26 -3.76 9.30 -13.65
N THR A 27 -4.38 8.28 -13.07
CA THR A 27 -4.98 8.38 -11.72
C THR A 27 -4.07 7.83 -10.63
N GLY A 28 -3.07 7.03 -10.97
CA GLY A 28 -2.17 6.38 -10.01
C GLY A 28 -2.85 5.33 -9.14
N VAL A 29 -4.04 4.87 -9.55
CA VAL A 29 -4.82 3.85 -8.86
C VAL A 29 -4.56 2.49 -9.50
N SER A 30 -4.24 1.50 -8.68
CA SER A 30 -4.24 0.10 -9.11
C SER A 30 -5.60 -0.50 -8.81
N HIS A 31 -6.24 -1.05 -9.82
CA HIS A 31 -7.52 -1.74 -9.69
C HIS A 31 -7.40 -3.20 -10.11
N ARG A 32 -8.33 -4.00 -9.61
CA ARG A 32 -8.52 -5.39 -9.97
C ARG A 32 -10.00 -5.69 -9.95
N ASP A 33 -10.48 -6.31 -11.01
CA ASP A 33 -11.87 -6.72 -11.20
C ASP A 33 -11.87 -8.23 -11.48
N LEU A 34 -12.70 -9.00 -10.78
CA LEU A 34 -12.83 -10.44 -11.01
C LEU A 34 -14.24 -10.93 -10.71
N VAL A 35 -14.68 -11.92 -11.48
CA VAL A 35 -15.91 -12.69 -11.21
C VAL A 35 -15.49 -14.09 -10.81
N TRP A 36 -15.73 -14.45 -9.56
CA TRP A 36 -15.33 -15.70 -8.96
C TRP A 36 -16.54 -16.63 -8.82
N ARG A 37 -16.41 -17.85 -9.37
CA ARG A 37 -17.32 -18.95 -9.07
C ARG A 37 -16.76 -19.75 -7.91
N THR A 38 -17.48 -19.77 -6.78
CA THR A 38 -17.09 -20.54 -5.60
C THR A 38 -17.29 -22.04 -5.84
N PRO A 39 -16.58 -22.94 -5.13
CA PRO A 39 -16.82 -24.38 -5.24
C PRO A 39 -18.28 -24.81 -4.98
N ALA A 40 -19.00 -24.11 -4.08
CA ALA A 40 -20.44 -24.30 -3.86
C ALA A 40 -21.34 -23.79 -5.01
N GLY A 41 -20.76 -23.11 -6.00
CA GLY A 41 -21.45 -22.65 -7.21
C GLY A 41 -22.00 -21.24 -7.15
N LYS A 42 -21.69 -20.46 -6.09
CA LYS A 42 -21.99 -19.03 -6.01
C LYS A 42 -21.12 -18.25 -6.99
N ILE A 43 -21.62 -17.14 -7.48
CA ILE A 43 -20.96 -16.21 -8.39
C ILE A 43 -20.82 -14.91 -7.63
N VAL A 44 -19.59 -14.45 -7.50
CA VAL A 44 -19.22 -13.32 -6.66
C VAL A 44 -18.37 -12.36 -7.48
N HIS A 45 -18.86 -11.14 -7.64
CA HIS A 45 -18.12 -10.07 -8.28
C HIS A 45 -17.29 -9.32 -7.23
N VAL A 46 -15.98 -9.26 -7.43
CA VAL A 46 -15.05 -8.61 -6.52
C VAL A 46 -14.26 -7.54 -7.25
N ARG A 47 -14.45 -6.29 -6.84
CA ARG A 47 -13.63 -5.16 -7.30
C ARG A 47 -12.77 -4.65 -6.17
N SER A 48 -11.51 -4.36 -6.46
CA SER A 48 -10.62 -3.79 -5.46
C SER A 48 -9.73 -2.72 -6.05
N GLU A 49 -9.60 -1.60 -5.36
CA GLU A 49 -8.78 -0.46 -5.74
C GLU A 49 -7.76 -0.15 -4.64
N ARG A 50 -6.60 0.36 -5.03
CA ARG A 50 -5.53 0.75 -4.11
C ARG A 50 -4.85 2.00 -4.61
N MET A 51 -4.71 2.97 -3.72
CA MET A 51 -4.04 4.23 -3.96
C MET A 51 -3.06 4.51 -2.82
N VAL A 52 -1.79 4.78 -3.15
CA VAL A 52 -0.85 5.44 -2.22
C VAL A 52 -0.81 6.90 -2.62
N SER A 53 -1.21 7.79 -1.72
CA SER A 53 -1.43 9.19 -2.08
C SER A 53 -0.11 9.90 -2.38
N LEU A 54 -0.05 10.53 -3.55
CA LEU A 54 1.04 11.41 -3.97
C LEU A 54 0.83 12.82 -3.40
N ALA A 55 -0.39 13.18 -3.03
CA ALA A 55 -0.75 14.44 -2.34
C ALA A 55 -0.50 14.36 -0.82
N HIS A 56 -0.91 13.27 -0.18
CA HIS A 56 -0.79 13.01 1.26
C HIS A 56 0.25 11.93 1.54
N ARG A 57 1.49 12.36 1.85
CA ARG A 57 2.66 11.48 2.06
C ARG A 57 2.41 10.23 2.92
N HIS A 58 1.59 10.35 3.95
CA HIS A 58 1.42 9.34 4.98
C HIS A 58 0.22 8.43 4.74
N LEU A 59 -0.54 8.62 3.66
CA LEU A 59 -1.85 8.02 3.45
C LEU A 59 -1.85 7.01 2.29
N ALA A 60 -2.48 5.88 2.53
CA ALA A 60 -2.97 4.98 1.49
C ALA A 60 -4.46 4.72 1.69
N VAL A 61 -5.18 4.56 0.59
CA VAL A 61 -6.61 4.26 0.56
C VAL A 61 -6.83 2.99 -0.26
N LEU A 62 -7.54 2.04 0.31
CA LEU A 62 -7.93 0.81 -0.38
C LEU A 62 -9.45 0.74 -0.41
N SER A 63 -10.04 0.30 -1.51
CA SER A 63 -11.46 0.00 -1.60
C SER A 63 -11.65 -1.45 -2.02
N LEU A 64 -12.66 -2.10 -1.45
CA LEU A 64 -13.08 -3.45 -1.79
C LEU A 64 -14.60 -3.44 -1.93
N GLU A 65 -15.09 -3.83 -3.09
CA GLU A 65 -16.50 -4.08 -3.35
C GLU A 65 -16.69 -5.57 -3.59
N VAL A 66 -17.71 -6.15 -2.95
CA VAL A 66 -18.09 -7.55 -3.10
C VAL A 66 -19.59 -7.59 -3.35
N THR A 67 -19.97 -8.16 -4.48
CA THR A 67 -21.39 -8.36 -4.85
C THR A 67 -21.63 -9.85 -5.04
N ILE A 68 -22.66 -10.39 -4.40
CA ILE A 68 -23.12 -11.75 -4.65
C ILE A 68 -24.12 -11.74 -5.80
N GLU A 69 -23.79 -12.37 -6.92
CA GLU A 69 -24.59 -12.30 -8.15
C GLU A 69 -25.70 -13.35 -8.19
N ASN A 70 -25.58 -14.45 -7.43
CA ASN A 70 -26.62 -15.47 -7.35
C ASN A 70 -26.74 -16.14 -5.97
N GLY A 71 -27.97 -16.21 -5.49
CA GLY A 71 -28.33 -16.74 -4.18
C GLY A 71 -27.73 -15.96 -3.01
N ASP A 72 -28.04 -16.44 -1.81
CA ASP A 72 -27.62 -15.80 -0.56
C ASP A 72 -26.44 -16.55 0.06
N ALA A 73 -25.52 -15.84 0.70
CA ALA A 73 -24.41 -16.46 1.43
C ALA A 73 -23.83 -15.51 2.48
N PRO A 74 -23.36 -16.03 3.63
CA PRO A 74 -22.48 -15.27 4.50
C PRO A 74 -21.18 -14.89 3.78
N ILE A 75 -20.79 -13.63 3.91
CA ILE A 75 -19.53 -13.08 3.39
C ILE A 75 -18.67 -12.63 4.56
N VAL A 76 -17.43 -13.14 4.63
CA VAL A 76 -16.46 -12.74 5.65
C VAL A 76 -15.30 -12.00 5.01
N ILE A 77 -15.09 -10.75 5.43
CA ILE A 77 -13.96 -9.92 5.03
C ILE A 77 -13.04 -9.74 6.23
N SER A 78 -11.84 -10.34 6.17
CA SER A 78 -10.79 -10.11 7.16
C SER A 78 -9.81 -9.04 6.67
N SER A 79 -9.91 -7.83 7.21
CA SER A 79 -8.96 -6.75 6.98
C SER A 79 -7.84 -6.81 8.01
N GLN A 80 -6.59 -6.87 7.55
CA GLN A 80 -5.43 -7.08 8.43
C GLN A 80 -4.40 -5.95 8.30
N LEU A 81 -3.69 -5.69 9.40
CA LEU A 81 -2.40 -5.00 9.43
C LEU A 81 -1.41 -5.98 10.03
N LEU A 82 -0.43 -6.38 9.22
CA LEU A 82 0.48 -7.48 9.53
C LEU A 82 1.93 -7.02 9.33
N ASN A 83 2.72 -7.12 10.39
CA ASN A 83 4.17 -7.09 10.31
C ASN A 83 4.65 -8.48 9.85
N ARG A 84 4.97 -8.62 8.56
CA ARG A 84 5.47 -9.87 7.94
C ARG A 84 6.94 -10.16 8.27
N GLN A 85 7.37 -9.81 9.47
CA GLN A 85 8.75 -10.07 9.84
C GLN A 85 9.04 -11.58 9.81
N ASP A 86 10.29 -11.92 9.50
CA ASP A 86 10.87 -13.28 9.54
C ASP A 86 10.54 -14.19 8.34
N GLY A 87 9.99 -13.65 7.24
CA GLY A 87 9.82 -14.41 6.00
C GLY A 87 8.83 -15.58 6.13
N GLU A 88 8.06 -15.61 7.21
CA GLU A 88 6.91 -16.49 7.37
C GLU A 88 5.67 -15.73 6.91
N ASP A 89 5.09 -16.19 5.81
CA ASP A 89 3.73 -15.86 5.47
C ASP A 89 2.75 -16.64 6.39
N GLU A 90 1.49 -16.22 6.45
CA GLU A 90 0.43 -16.93 7.20
C GLU A 90 0.20 -18.39 6.73
N TYR A 91 0.88 -18.84 5.66
CA TYR A 91 0.75 -20.17 5.07
C TYR A 91 2.04 -21.01 5.10
N HIS A 92 3.11 -20.53 5.72
CA HIS A 92 4.45 -21.16 5.67
C HIS A 92 4.90 -21.54 4.24
N VAL A 93 4.47 -20.82 3.20
CA VAL A 93 4.96 -21.00 1.84
C VAL A 93 6.35 -20.40 1.79
N ARG A 94 7.36 -21.26 2.00
CA ARG A 94 8.74 -20.96 1.64
C ARG A 94 8.73 -20.45 0.21
N SER A 95 9.08 -19.19 -0.01
CA SER A 95 9.35 -18.66 -1.34
C SER A 95 10.47 -19.50 -1.95
N ALA A 96 10.11 -20.49 -2.77
CA ALA A 96 11.03 -21.32 -3.52
C ALA A 96 11.54 -20.52 -4.73
N ALA A 97 12.33 -19.50 -4.46
CA ALA A 97 13.15 -18.83 -5.46
C ALA A 97 14.23 -18.09 -4.71
N LEU A 98 15.47 -18.58 -4.82
CA LEU A 98 16.74 -17.83 -4.85
C LEU A 98 17.84 -18.88 -4.64
N GLY A 99 18.55 -19.20 -5.72
CA GLY A 99 19.63 -20.20 -5.73
C GLY A 99 20.79 -19.87 -4.79
N GLU A 100 21.60 -20.87 -4.48
CA GLU A 100 22.68 -20.89 -3.47
C GLU A 100 23.92 -20.02 -3.80
N GLY A 101 23.73 -18.86 -4.43
CA GLY A 101 24.80 -17.91 -4.76
C GLY A 101 24.68 -16.61 -3.97
N ARG A 102 25.80 -16.12 -3.41
CA ARG A 102 25.88 -14.84 -2.72
C ARG A 102 25.92 -13.69 -3.73
N ASP A 103 24.76 -13.33 -4.26
CA ASP A 103 24.58 -12.19 -5.18
C ASP A 103 24.37 -10.89 -4.38
N PRO A 104 25.24 -9.86 -4.50
CA PRO A 104 25.09 -8.58 -3.80
C PRO A 104 23.83 -7.78 -4.20
N ARG A 105 23.09 -8.22 -5.23
CA ARG A 105 21.79 -7.66 -5.64
C ARG A 105 20.63 -8.24 -4.84
N GLN A 106 20.83 -9.37 -4.16
CA GLN A 106 19.84 -9.96 -3.26
C GLN A 106 19.79 -9.17 -1.94
N ALA A 107 18.60 -9.06 -1.39
CA ALA A 107 18.40 -8.47 -0.08
C ALA A 107 19.10 -9.30 0.99
N ARG A 108 19.70 -8.64 1.98
CA ARG A 108 20.23 -9.34 3.14
C ARG A 108 19.06 -9.85 3.99
N LYS A 109 19.16 -11.12 4.41
CA LYS A 109 18.28 -11.64 5.46
C LYS A 109 18.75 -11.10 6.81
N PHE A 110 17.81 -10.65 7.63
CA PHE A 110 18.09 -10.33 9.02
C PHE A 110 18.28 -11.62 9.82
N ASP A 111 19.24 -11.62 10.74
CA ASP A 111 19.57 -12.72 11.65
C ASP A 111 18.86 -12.61 13.01
N HIS A 112 18.11 -11.54 13.24
CA HIS A 112 17.35 -11.28 14.44
C HIS A 112 16.13 -10.41 14.15
N ARG A 113 15.26 -10.27 15.15
CA ARG A 113 14.06 -9.46 15.06
C ARG A 113 14.41 -7.98 14.83
N VAL A 114 13.83 -7.34 13.82
CA VAL A 114 14.14 -5.93 13.48
C VAL A 114 13.18 -4.94 14.14
N LEU A 115 11.88 -5.25 14.17
CA LEU A 115 10.83 -4.39 14.68
C LEU A 115 10.32 -4.90 16.02
N GLU A 116 10.74 -4.24 17.10
CA GLU A 116 10.22 -4.51 18.43
C GLU A 116 8.85 -3.86 18.58
N PRO A 117 7.82 -4.60 19.01
CA PRO A 117 6.49 -4.07 19.19
C PRO A 117 6.49 -3.16 20.42
N ARG A 118 5.96 -1.95 20.27
CA ARG A 118 5.95 -0.92 21.33
C ARG A 118 4.58 -0.29 21.55
N GLU A 119 3.66 -0.46 20.60
CA GLU A 119 2.31 0.09 20.67
C GLU A 119 1.33 -0.88 20.00
N GLN A 120 0.22 -1.18 20.69
CA GLN A 120 -0.95 -1.86 20.15
C GLN A 120 -2.17 -1.10 20.66
N ARG A 121 -2.96 -0.53 19.74
CA ARG A 121 -4.10 0.31 20.12
C ARG A 121 -5.32 -0.04 19.30
N HIS A 122 -6.46 -0.11 19.97
CA HIS A 122 -7.79 -0.12 19.37
C HIS A 122 -8.57 1.04 19.97
N THR A 123 -8.97 1.99 19.14
CA THR A 123 -9.67 3.21 19.51
C THR A 123 -11.08 3.16 18.92
N ASP A 124 -12.07 3.60 19.70
CA ASP A 124 -13.50 3.55 19.36
C ASP A 124 -13.99 2.14 18.97
N PRO A 125 -13.83 1.13 19.84
CA PRO A 125 -14.19 -0.25 19.52
C PRO A 125 -15.68 -0.47 19.22
N ASP A 126 -16.54 0.43 19.73
CA ASP A 126 -17.99 0.39 19.52
C ASP A 126 -18.45 1.13 18.25
N ASP A 127 -17.52 1.69 17.47
CA ASP A 127 -17.84 2.32 16.19
C ASP A 127 -18.37 1.28 15.18
N PRO A 128 -19.45 1.57 14.43
CA PRO A 128 -20.06 0.63 13.48
C PRO A 128 -19.15 0.27 12.29
N SER A 129 -17.97 0.88 12.16
CA SER A 129 -16.94 0.51 11.19
C SER A 129 -15.78 -0.28 11.81
N GLY A 130 -15.85 -0.65 13.10
CA GLY A 130 -14.82 -1.41 13.83
C GLY A 130 -13.73 -0.58 14.51
N GLY A 131 -13.82 0.75 14.45
CA GLY A 131 -12.87 1.67 15.10
C GLY A 131 -11.52 1.82 14.38
N GLU A 132 -10.59 2.54 15.01
CA GLU A 132 -9.22 2.69 14.52
C GLU A 132 -8.28 1.71 15.23
N VAL A 133 -7.41 1.05 14.46
CA VAL A 133 -6.40 0.13 14.99
C VAL A 133 -5.01 0.60 14.61
N SER A 134 -4.10 0.63 15.59
CA SER A 134 -2.70 1.04 15.42
C SER A 134 -1.72 -0.01 15.92
N LEU A 135 -0.66 -0.25 15.15
CA LEU A 135 0.53 -0.99 15.56
C LEU A 135 1.76 -0.09 15.45
N GLY A 136 2.59 -0.06 16.49
CA GLY A 136 3.81 0.73 16.52
C GLY A 136 5.04 -0.05 16.96
N TYR A 137 6.17 0.30 16.37
CA TYR A 137 7.42 -0.43 16.47
C TYR A 137 8.62 0.48 16.71
N ARG A 138 9.66 -0.10 17.31
CA ARG A 138 11.00 0.47 17.37
C ARG A 138 11.98 -0.48 16.69
N CYS A 139 12.78 0.05 15.78
CA CYS A 139 13.87 -0.68 15.15
C CYS A 139 14.97 -0.98 16.18
N VAL A 140 15.38 -2.24 16.30
CA VAL A 140 16.39 -2.70 17.29
C VAL A 140 17.69 -1.92 17.16
N ASN A 141 18.28 -1.89 15.96
CA ASN A 141 19.63 -1.35 15.78
C ASN A 141 19.69 0.18 15.66
N SER A 142 18.75 0.77 14.91
CA SER A 142 18.77 2.22 14.67
C SER A 142 18.06 3.04 15.74
N GLY A 143 17.22 2.40 16.56
CA GLY A 143 16.33 3.07 17.50
C GLY A 143 15.22 3.91 16.84
N MET A 144 15.13 3.91 15.51
CA MET A 144 14.06 4.57 14.77
C MET A 144 12.71 3.95 15.13
N THR A 145 11.65 4.72 14.99
CA THR A 145 10.31 4.35 15.38
C THR A 145 9.36 4.49 14.22
N MET A 146 8.30 3.69 14.23
CA MET A 146 7.21 3.80 13.27
C MET A 146 5.88 3.41 13.91
N ALA A 147 4.79 3.93 13.36
CA ALA A 147 3.45 3.45 13.60
C ALA A 147 2.71 3.33 12.28
N ALA A 148 1.84 2.33 12.18
CA ALA A 148 0.89 2.17 11.10
C ALA A 148 -0.49 1.96 11.71
N SER A 149 -1.47 2.67 11.18
CA SER A 149 -2.86 2.62 11.65
C SER A 149 -3.80 2.43 10.49
N TYR A 150 -4.96 1.84 10.76
CA TYR A 150 -6.05 1.79 9.79
C TYR A 150 -7.39 2.04 10.45
N ARG A 151 -8.32 2.55 9.66
CA ARG A 151 -9.76 2.65 9.96
C ARG A 151 -10.54 2.35 8.68
N HIS A 152 -11.79 1.97 8.84
CA HIS A 152 -12.67 1.66 7.72
C HIS A 152 -13.85 2.61 7.63
N ASP A 153 -14.41 2.74 6.43
CA ASP A 153 -15.81 3.08 6.23
C ASP A 153 -16.49 1.87 5.57
N VAL A 154 -17.71 1.55 6.01
CA VAL A 154 -18.50 0.41 5.53
C VAL A 154 -19.79 0.95 4.92
N GLU A 155 -20.04 0.63 3.66
CA GLU A 155 -21.29 0.93 2.97
C GLU A 155 -21.94 -0.39 2.57
N THR A 156 -23.09 -0.71 3.15
CA THR A 156 -23.83 -1.94 2.89
C THR A 156 -25.28 -1.82 3.36
N ASP A 157 -26.18 -2.59 2.74
CA ASP A 157 -27.54 -2.83 3.22
C ASP A 157 -27.66 -4.15 4.01
N CYS A 158 -26.58 -4.94 4.10
CA CYS A 158 -26.53 -6.19 4.87
C CYS A 158 -26.40 -5.91 6.36
N GLU A 159 -26.96 -6.79 7.19
CA GLU A 159 -26.55 -6.86 8.60
C GLU A 159 -25.06 -7.23 8.68
N CYS A 160 -24.34 -6.60 9.61
CA CYS A 160 -22.90 -6.75 9.74
C CYS A 160 -22.49 -6.94 11.20
N GLU A 161 -21.79 -8.04 11.47
CA GLU A 161 -21.07 -8.26 12.72
C GLU A 161 -19.58 -7.94 12.53
N ILE A 162 -19.00 -7.27 13.53
CA ILE A 162 -17.60 -6.81 13.46
C ILE A 162 -16.85 -7.26 14.69
N GLU A 163 -15.72 -7.93 14.47
CA GLU A 163 -14.80 -8.34 15.53
C GLU A 163 -13.39 -7.83 15.23
N THR A 164 -12.78 -7.16 16.20
CA THR A 164 -11.40 -6.70 16.10
C THR A 164 -10.51 -7.40 17.13
N SER A 165 -9.35 -7.86 16.68
CA SER A 165 -8.30 -8.39 17.55
C SER A 165 -6.97 -7.73 17.23
N VAL A 166 -6.25 -7.30 18.26
CA VAL A 166 -4.96 -6.59 18.12
C VAL A 166 -3.89 -7.34 18.89
N GLY A 167 -2.91 -7.88 18.16
CA GLY A 167 -1.69 -8.48 18.71
C GLY A 167 -0.46 -7.62 18.40
N HIS A 168 0.72 -8.13 18.77
CA HIS A 168 1.97 -7.40 18.55
C HIS A 168 2.35 -7.22 17.08
N ASP A 169 2.13 -8.26 16.27
CA ASP A 169 2.55 -8.30 14.86
C ASP A 169 1.38 -8.45 13.88
N LEU A 170 0.20 -8.79 14.39
CA LEU A 170 -1.02 -8.91 13.60
C LEU A 170 -2.16 -8.22 14.32
N ALA A 171 -2.80 -7.28 13.63
CA ALA A 171 -4.12 -6.81 13.96
C ALA A 171 -5.09 -7.17 12.83
N LYS A 172 -6.30 -7.58 13.18
CA LYS A 172 -7.35 -7.88 12.21
C LYS A 172 -8.69 -7.31 12.69
N THR A 173 -9.45 -6.78 11.74
CA THR A 173 -10.88 -6.49 11.88
C THR A 173 -11.59 -7.40 10.89
N VAL A 174 -12.49 -8.22 11.40
CA VAL A 174 -13.29 -9.20 10.65
C VAL A 174 -14.70 -8.64 10.57
N PHE A 175 -15.20 -8.50 9.34
CA PHE A 175 -16.57 -8.13 9.05
C PHE A 175 -17.28 -9.38 8.52
N THR A 176 -18.39 -9.75 9.15
CA THR A 176 -19.26 -10.85 8.73
C THR A 176 -20.58 -10.24 8.28
N PHE A 177 -20.99 -10.54 7.05
CA PHE A 177 -22.21 -10.02 6.45
C PHE A 177 -23.13 -11.17 6.05
N ASP A 178 -24.42 -11.04 6.30
CA ASP A 178 -25.44 -11.89 5.69
C ASP A 178 -25.86 -11.24 4.36
N ALA A 179 -25.27 -11.68 3.25
CA ALA A 179 -25.48 -11.08 1.94
C ALA A 179 -26.55 -11.81 1.13
N HIS A 180 -27.48 -11.04 0.57
CA HIS A 180 -28.50 -11.52 -0.35
C HIS A 180 -28.14 -11.23 -1.80
N GLU A 181 -28.70 -12.04 -2.71
CA GLU A 181 -28.53 -11.87 -4.15
C GLU A 181 -28.69 -10.41 -4.61
N GLY A 182 -27.69 -9.90 -5.34
CA GLY A 182 -27.65 -8.55 -5.89
C GLY A 182 -27.18 -7.46 -4.93
N GLN A 183 -26.94 -7.75 -3.64
CA GLN A 183 -26.41 -6.77 -2.70
C GLN A 183 -24.90 -6.58 -2.88
N THR A 184 -24.45 -5.32 -2.78
CA THR A 184 -23.04 -4.94 -2.83
C THR A 184 -22.58 -4.43 -1.47
N ILE A 185 -21.53 -5.04 -0.94
CA ILE A 185 -20.79 -4.56 0.24
C ILE A 185 -19.60 -3.76 -0.26
N ARG A 186 -19.44 -2.52 0.19
CA ARG A 186 -18.23 -1.72 -0.04
C ARG A 186 -17.52 -1.42 1.28
N LEU A 187 -16.24 -1.77 1.31
CA LEU A 187 -15.32 -1.45 2.39
C LEU A 187 -14.24 -0.50 1.88
N VAL A 188 -14.15 0.70 2.46
CA VAL A 188 -13.02 1.61 2.25
C VAL A 188 -12.11 1.49 3.47
N LYS A 189 -10.81 1.26 3.25
CA LYS A 189 -9.79 1.19 4.28
C LYS A 189 -8.80 2.33 4.10
N TYR A 190 -8.77 3.23 5.06
CA TYR A 190 -7.76 4.27 5.17
C TYR A 190 -6.60 3.72 6.00
N VAL A 191 -5.38 3.89 5.50
CA VAL A 191 -4.16 3.45 6.17
C VAL A 191 -3.23 4.64 6.27
N ALA A 192 -2.76 4.93 7.48
CA ALA A 192 -1.71 5.91 7.69
C ALA A 192 -0.46 5.26 8.27
N TYR A 193 0.71 5.74 7.86
CA TYR A 193 1.96 5.36 8.53
C TYR A 193 2.87 6.56 8.74
N HIS A 194 3.50 6.61 9.91
CA HIS A 194 4.46 7.64 10.30
C HIS A 194 5.73 6.98 10.82
N SER A 195 6.87 7.63 10.60
CA SER A 195 8.16 7.17 11.11
C SER A 195 9.01 8.33 11.62
N SER A 196 9.93 8.03 12.53
CA SER A 196 10.80 9.03 13.14
C SER A 196 12.13 8.42 13.60
N ARG A 197 13.09 9.31 13.89
CA ARG A 197 14.39 8.96 14.49
C ARG A 197 14.43 9.15 16.01
N GLY A 198 13.37 9.68 16.62
CA GLY A 198 13.35 9.95 18.07
C GLY A 198 11.99 10.20 18.70
N VAL A 199 10.90 10.18 17.91
CA VAL A 199 9.53 10.33 18.44
C VAL A 199 8.99 8.95 18.84
N PRO A 200 8.40 8.76 20.03
CA PRO A 200 7.87 7.46 20.44
C PRO A 200 6.75 6.94 19.52
N PRO A 201 6.59 5.60 19.37
CA PRO A 201 5.53 5.02 18.53
C PRO A 201 4.12 5.47 18.92
N GLN A 202 3.86 5.71 20.21
CA GLN A 202 2.59 6.23 20.70
C GLN A 202 2.20 7.57 20.05
N GLU A 203 3.13 8.52 19.98
CA GLU A 203 2.88 9.83 19.34
C GLU A 203 2.79 9.71 17.81
N LEU A 204 3.50 8.75 17.22
CA LEU A 204 3.36 8.44 15.79
C LEU A 204 1.96 7.87 15.48
N ALA A 205 1.40 7.05 16.36
CA ALA A 205 0.01 6.58 16.22
C ALA A 205 -0.97 7.75 16.28
N ASP A 206 -0.77 8.74 17.17
CA ASP A 206 -1.61 9.95 17.19
C ASP A 206 -1.50 10.77 15.89
N ARG A 207 -0.34 10.76 15.22
CA ARG A 207 -0.17 11.38 13.89
C ARG A 207 -0.88 10.59 12.80
N CYS A 208 -0.88 9.26 12.88
CA CYS A 208 -1.66 8.40 11.99
C CYS A 208 -3.15 8.71 12.15
N HIS A 209 -3.66 8.75 13.38
CA HIS A 209 -5.05 9.11 13.68
C HIS A 209 -5.46 10.43 13.01
N ARG A 210 -4.71 11.51 13.26
CA ARG A 210 -4.98 12.81 12.60
C ARG A 210 -4.91 12.77 11.07
N THR A 211 -4.14 11.85 10.49
CA THR A 211 -4.06 11.68 9.03
C THR A 211 -5.29 10.95 8.52
N ILE A 212 -5.73 9.91 9.22
CA ILE A 212 -6.92 9.11 8.88
C ILE A 212 -8.18 9.94 9.02
N GLU A 213 -8.36 10.67 10.13
CA GLU A 213 -9.57 11.49 10.32
C GLU A 213 -9.73 12.54 9.22
N ARG A 214 -8.66 13.27 8.87
CA ARG A 214 -8.71 14.21 7.72
C ARG A 214 -9.05 13.52 6.40
N ALA A 215 -8.58 12.28 6.21
CA ALA A 215 -8.85 11.52 4.99
C ALA A 215 -10.31 11.05 4.94
N ARG A 216 -10.88 10.62 6.07
CA ARG A 216 -12.29 10.24 6.20
C ARG A 216 -13.21 11.44 6.02
N ASP A 217 -12.88 12.57 6.64
CA ASP A 217 -13.63 13.82 6.49
C ASP A 217 -13.69 14.29 5.02
N ALA A 218 -12.61 14.10 4.26
CA ALA A 218 -12.58 14.42 2.83
C ALA A 218 -13.35 13.39 1.98
N GLY A 219 -13.31 12.12 2.36
CA GLY A 219 -13.91 11.00 1.65
C GLY A 219 -13.04 10.47 0.49
N ARG A 220 -13.26 9.20 0.14
CA ARG A 220 -12.50 8.48 -0.89
C ARG A 220 -12.43 9.24 -2.23
N ASP A 221 -13.57 9.67 -2.73
CA ASP A 221 -13.66 10.23 -4.09
C ASP A 221 -12.91 11.56 -4.21
N ALA A 222 -12.94 12.40 -3.16
CA ALA A 222 -12.16 13.63 -3.11
C ALA A 222 -10.65 13.35 -3.09
N LEU A 223 -10.21 12.33 -2.32
CA LEU A 223 -8.81 11.91 -2.29
C LEU A 223 -8.32 11.36 -3.65
N TYR A 224 -9.21 10.71 -4.40
CA TYR A 224 -8.91 10.20 -5.74
C TYR A 224 -8.82 11.34 -6.75
N ALA A 225 -9.69 12.35 -6.64
CA ALA A 225 -9.61 13.57 -7.43
C ALA A 225 -8.30 14.33 -7.19
N GLU A 226 -7.89 14.53 -5.93
CA GLU A 226 -6.64 15.22 -5.58
C GLU A 226 -5.40 14.46 -6.09
N GLN A 227 -5.42 13.13 -6.06
CA GLN A 227 -4.37 12.30 -6.65
C GLN A 227 -4.29 12.49 -8.17
N HIS A 228 -5.45 12.52 -8.84
CA HIS A 228 -5.52 12.74 -10.28
C HIS A 228 -4.98 14.12 -10.66
N GLU A 229 -5.38 15.17 -9.93
CA GLU A 229 -4.85 16.53 -10.13
C GLU A 229 -3.32 16.58 -9.97
N TRP A 230 -2.78 15.90 -8.95
CA TRP A 230 -1.33 15.81 -8.77
C TRP A 230 -0.64 15.16 -9.97
N LEU A 231 -1.25 14.11 -10.54
CA LEU A 231 -0.72 13.40 -11.70
C LEU A 231 -0.89 14.18 -13.00
N ASP A 232 -1.97 14.95 -13.15
CA ASP A 232 -2.16 15.85 -14.28
C ASP A 232 -1.03 16.88 -14.35
N GLU A 233 -0.69 17.51 -13.22
CA GLU A 233 0.45 18.42 -13.16
C GLU A 233 1.78 17.71 -13.47
N PHE A 234 1.93 16.46 -13.05
CA PHE A 234 3.10 15.65 -13.34
C PHE A 234 3.23 15.34 -14.84
N TRP A 235 2.15 14.89 -15.48
CA TRP A 235 2.13 14.55 -16.90
C TRP A 235 2.31 15.79 -17.77
N ALA A 236 1.69 16.92 -17.40
CA ALA A 236 1.82 18.19 -18.12
C ALA A 236 3.29 18.66 -18.28
N ARG A 237 4.17 18.34 -17.32
CA ARG A 237 5.59 18.74 -17.33
C ARG A 237 6.57 17.61 -17.68
N SER A 238 6.11 16.36 -17.76
CA SER A 238 7.00 15.19 -17.85
C SER A 238 6.64 14.18 -18.95
N ASP A 239 5.45 14.28 -19.57
CA ASP A 239 5.04 13.30 -20.59
C ASP A 239 5.91 13.40 -21.86
N VAL A 240 6.04 12.26 -22.53
CA VAL A 240 6.73 12.12 -23.81
C VAL A 240 5.81 11.37 -24.76
N GLU A 241 5.38 12.05 -25.82
CA GLU A 241 4.51 11.46 -26.84
C GLU A 241 5.33 10.76 -27.92
N VAL A 242 4.99 9.49 -28.20
CA VAL A 242 5.62 8.67 -29.24
C VAL A 242 4.59 8.37 -30.32
N VAL A 243 4.73 9.03 -31.47
CA VAL A 243 3.78 8.90 -32.58
C VAL A 243 4.02 7.59 -33.34
N GLY A 244 2.95 6.84 -33.58
CA GLY A 244 2.97 5.63 -34.41
C GLY A 244 3.46 4.35 -33.70
N ASP A 245 3.80 4.42 -32.41
CA ASP A 245 4.22 3.25 -31.62
C ASP A 245 3.54 3.21 -30.23
N PRO A 246 2.35 2.60 -30.14
CA PRO A 246 1.62 2.48 -28.87
C PRO A 246 2.38 1.68 -27.79
N ALA A 247 3.20 0.70 -28.19
CA ALA A 247 3.94 -0.11 -27.23
C ALA A 247 5.09 0.70 -26.60
N ALA A 248 5.84 1.46 -27.42
CA ALA A 248 6.83 2.39 -26.91
C ALA A 248 6.19 3.50 -26.07
N GLN A 249 5.02 4.03 -26.47
CA GLN A 249 4.28 5.04 -25.70
C GLN A 249 3.91 4.52 -24.31
N GLN A 250 3.41 3.29 -24.21
CA GLN A 250 3.08 2.68 -22.93
C GLN A 250 4.34 2.45 -22.09
N ALA A 251 5.41 1.95 -22.70
CA ALA A 251 6.68 1.68 -22.01
C ALA A 251 7.31 2.96 -21.44
N ILE A 252 7.36 4.06 -22.19
CA ILE A 252 7.93 5.32 -21.69
C ILE A 252 7.09 5.89 -20.55
N ARG A 253 5.76 5.87 -20.67
CA ARG A 253 4.86 6.32 -19.60
C ARG A 253 4.98 5.45 -18.34
N LEU A 254 5.14 4.14 -18.46
CA LEU A 254 5.41 3.28 -17.31
C LEU A 254 6.71 3.69 -16.59
N ASN A 255 7.78 3.96 -17.34
CA ASN A 255 9.07 4.40 -16.78
C ASN A 255 8.94 5.76 -16.08
N LEU A 256 8.28 6.73 -16.72
CA LEU A 256 8.02 8.06 -16.15
C LEU A 256 7.17 7.98 -14.89
N TYR A 257 6.13 7.15 -14.88
CA TYR A 257 5.28 6.92 -13.71
C TYR A 257 6.09 6.36 -12.53
N HIS A 258 6.96 5.38 -12.77
CA HIS A 258 7.85 4.88 -11.72
C HIS A 258 8.86 5.93 -11.23
N LEU A 259 9.39 6.78 -12.10
CA LEU A 259 10.23 7.91 -11.71
C LEU A 259 9.44 8.90 -10.84
N ALA A 260 8.18 9.17 -11.16
CA ALA A 260 7.29 10.00 -10.32
C ALA A 260 7.16 9.40 -8.92
N GLN A 261 6.77 8.13 -8.82
CA GLN A 261 6.59 7.43 -7.55
C GLN A 261 7.87 7.42 -6.70
N ALA A 262 9.03 7.17 -7.32
CA ALA A 262 10.31 7.09 -6.63
C ALA A 262 10.84 8.46 -6.15
N SER A 263 10.45 9.55 -6.82
CA SER A 263 11.03 10.89 -6.58
C SER A 263 10.10 11.88 -5.86
N ALA A 264 8.77 11.71 -5.96
CA ALA A 264 7.76 12.69 -5.54
C ALA A 264 7.92 13.14 -4.08
N ARG A 265 8.27 12.23 -3.17
CA ARG A 265 8.28 12.46 -1.72
C ARG A 265 9.62 12.10 -1.06
N THR A 266 10.72 12.27 -1.80
CA THR A 266 12.08 12.03 -1.27
C THR A 266 12.44 12.95 -0.10
N HIS A 267 11.87 14.16 -0.02
CA HIS A 267 12.05 15.10 1.10
C HIS A 267 13.52 15.23 1.56
N GLU A 268 14.43 15.47 0.60
CA GLU A 268 15.87 15.59 0.84
C GLU A 268 16.54 14.31 1.36
N GLN A 269 15.98 13.16 1.01
CA GLN A 269 16.62 11.84 1.06
C GLN A 269 17.01 11.39 -0.36
N GLY A 270 17.85 10.36 -0.45
CA GLY A 270 18.20 9.76 -1.75
C GLY A 270 17.09 8.89 -2.32
N ILE A 271 17.27 8.44 -3.56
CA ILE A 271 16.39 7.50 -4.25
C ILE A 271 17.10 6.16 -4.31
N GLY A 272 16.49 5.10 -3.75
CA GLY A 272 17.06 3.75 -3.79
C GLY A 272 17.18 3.23 -5.22
N ALA A 273 18.16 2.38 -5.49
CA ALA A 273 18.36 1.79 -6.83
C ALA A 273 17.12 1.01 -7.36
N LYS A 274 16.25 0.55 -6.46
CA LYS A 274 14.96 -0.11 -6.76
C LYS A 274 13.75 0.71 -6.27
N GLY A 275 13.93 2.03 -6.08
CA GLY A 275 12.93 2.85 -5.38
C GLY A 275 12.55 2.22 -4.05
N VAL A 276 11.25 1.98 -3.86
CA VAL A 276 10.68 1.20 -2.74
C VAL A 276 9.85 0.02 -3.25
N THR A 277 10.24 -0.58 -4.38
CA THR A 277 9.44 -1.62 -5.08
C THR A 277 9.94 -3.04 -4.85
N ALA A 278 11.14 -3.21 -4.32
CA ALA A 278 11.76 -4.52 -4.06
C ALA A 278 12.86 -4.40 -3.00
N GLU A 279 13.21 -5.53 -2.39
CA GLU A 279 14.24 -5.60 -1.34
C GLU A 279 15.68 -5.54 -1.88
N GLY A 280 15.88 -5.79 -3.18
CA GLY A 280 17.21 -5.80 -3.79
C GLY A 280 17.95 -4.47 -3.62
N TYR A 281 19.27 -4.54 -3.41
CA TYR A 281 20.15 -3.40 -3.09
C TYR A 281 19.87 -2.72 -1.73
N ASP A 282 19.09 -3.32 -0.83
CA ASP A 282 18.85 -2.88 0.54
C ASP A 282 18.34 -1.42 0.67
N GLY A 283 17.72 -0.88 -0.40
CA GLY A 283 17.30 0.52 -0.46
C GLY A 283 18.45 1.54 -0.53
N HIS A 284 19.68 1.10 -0.79
CA HIS A 284 20.86 1.96 -0.84
C HIS A 284 20.87 2.90 -2.06
N TYR A 285 21.56 4.02 -1.88
CA TYR A 285 21.73 5.06 -2.88
C TYR A 285 23.09 4.93 -3.57
N PHE A 286 23.05 4.82 -4.89
CA PHE A 286 24.23 4.69 -5.74
C PHE A 286 24.38 5.92 -6.64
N TRP A 287 25.49 5.97 -7.38
CA TRP A 287 25.72 6.94 -8.47
C TRP A 287 24.59 6.95 -9.50
N ASP A 288 23.81 5.87 -9.59
CA ASP A 288 22.56 5.75 -10.36
C ASP A 288 21.64 6.97 -10.18
N THR A 289 21.57 7.48 -8.95
CA THR A 289 20.74 8.64 -8.61
C THR A 289 21.21 9.89 -9.36
N GLU A 290 22.50 10.21 -9.29
CA GLU A 290 23.07 11.42 -9.90
C GLU A 290 23.29 11.28 -11.42
N VAL A 291 23.53 10.07 -11.92
CA VAL A 291 23.84 9.85 -13.35
C VAL A 291 22.59 9.60 -14.18
N TYR A 292 21.58 8.89 -13.65
CA TYR A 292 20.39 8.51 -14.43
C TYR A 292 19.14 9.29 -14.02
N VAL A 293 18.90 9.48 -12.72
CA VAL A 293 17.64 10.11 -12.25
C VAL A 293 17.73 11.64 -12.18
N LEU A 294 18.85 12.17 -11.71
CA LEU A 294 19.03 13.61 -11.55
C LEU A 294 18.91 14.40 -12.87
N PRO A 295 19.44 13.94 -14.03
CA PRO A 295 19.24 14.67 -15.29
C PRO A 295 17.76 14.81 -15.64
N TYR A 296 16.97 13.75 -15.49
CA TYR A 296 15.52 13.80 -15.69
C TYR A 296 14.86 14.84 -14.77
N LEU A 297 15.14 14.78 -13.45
CA LEU A 297 14.58 15.73 -12.50
C LEU A 297 15.04 17.17 -12.76
N ALA A 298 16.26 17.38 -13.23
CA ALA A 298 16.76 18.72 -13.54
C ALA A 298 15.94 19.41 -14.63
N TYR A 299 15.33 18.66 -15.55
CA TYR A 299 14.48 19.20 -16.60
C TYR A 299 12.98 19.22 -16.25
N THR A 300 12.49 18.28 -15.44
CA THR A 300 11.04 18.14 -15.15
C THR A 300 10.64 18.66 -13.76
N ASN A 301 11.55 18.69 -12.79
CA ASN A 301 11.34 19.19 -11.43
C ASN A 301 12.66 19.66 -10.78
N PRO A 302 13.17 20.86 -11.15
CA PRO A 302 14.46 21.36 -10.66
C PRO A 302 14.56 21.46 -9.13
N ASP A 303 13.44 21.68 -8.44
CA ASP A 303 13.40 21.70 -6.98
C ASP A 303 13.66 20.33 -6.37
N ALA A 304 13.12 19.25 -6.97
CA ALA A 304 13.43 17.89 -6.56
C ALA A 304 14.91 17.56 -6.82
N ALA A 305 15.45 17.95 -7.97
CA ALA A 305 16.87 17.79 -8.29
C ALA A 305 17.78 18.49 -7.26
N ARG A 306 17.44 19.73 -6.88
CA ARG A 306 18.16 20.48 -5.84
C ARG A 306 18.11 19.80 -4.48
N LYS A 307 16.95 19.29 -4.08
CA LYS A 307 16.78 18.55 -2.80
C LYS A 307 17.63 17.29 -2.76
N LEU A 308 17.75 16.59 -3.89
CA LEU A 308 18.58 15.40 -4.05
C LEU A 308 20.07 15.71 -3.89
N LEU A 309 20.56 16.78 -4.53
CA LEU A 309 21.95 17.22 -4.34
C LEU A 309 22.22 17.72 -2.91
N ARG A 310 21.24 18.37 -2.28
CA ARG A 310 21.35 18.80 -0.87
C ARG A 310 21.49 17.61 0.08
N PHE A 311 20.84 16.48 -0.19
CA PHE A 311 21.05 15.24 0.56
C PHE A 311 22.54 14.82 0.54
N ARG A 312 23.17 14.82 -0.65
CA ARG A 312 24.61 14.52 -0.78
C ARG A 312 25.48 15.53 -0.04
N TYR A 313 25.18 16.82 -0.15
CA TYR A 313 25.89 17.87 0.58
C TYR A 313 25.87 17.63 2.10
N ARG A 314 24.73 17.22 2.68
CA ARG A 314 24.63 16.89 4.11
C ARG A 314 25.41 15.64 4.53
N MET A 315 25.79 14.80 3.59
CA MET A 315 26.57 13.59 3.82
C MET A 315 28.08 13.81 3.64
N LEU A 316 28.53 15.02 3.33
CA LEU A 316 29.95 15.31 3.07
C LEU A 316 30.87 14.93 4.23
N ASP A 317 30.45 15.14 5.48
CA ASP A 317 31.28 14.79 6.64
C ASP A 317 31.46 13.28 6.80
N LYS A 318 30.52 12.46 6.29
CA LYS A 318 30.66 11.00 6.27
C LYS A 318 31.46 10.50 5.06
N ALA A 319 31.65 11.34 4.05
CA ALA A 319 32.38 11.02 2.83
C ALA A 319 33.86 11.39 2.90
N ARG A 320 34.22 12.31 3.80
CA ARG A 320 35.60 12.71 4.13
C ARG A 320 36.24 11.67 5.05
#